data_AF-A0A2S1YRA8-F1
#
_entry.id   AF-A0A2S1YRA8-F1
#
_cell.length_a   1.000
_cell.length_b   1.000
_cell.length_c   1.000
_cell.angle_alpha   90.00
_cell.angle_beta   90.00
_cell.angle_gamma   90.00
#
_symmetry.space_group_name_H-M   'P 1'
#
loop_
_entity.id
_entity.type
_entity.pdbx_description
1 polymer ?
#
loop_
_entity_poly.entity_id
_entity_poly.type
_entity_poly.pdbx_seq_one_letter_code
_entity_poly.pdbx_strand_id
1 'polypeptide(L)'
;MTQNLKRYFLKSLIFLALIHLVYFLYGYFTFEGIANIDTYTEFYRFKFYDDVSISHFFVSGLFLLFFLIFLIKNHSRQSYKGGSLFQIAGCLLVISFLTFSFFISYSFGMNAKLKTELSESDLNKDKRMLNVLNPFLYWFTSYSSEKLFNYENILYPKPYPVIKQEDTIVPGEYPIIETNYYSVDTIKALTNTFDKTTNKTDSILDILGFDKEELYKRIISKKVIKDSTEIIFKSVQVRPEHDDDICIFLQNKSLFKPIKGDSVYKQQYQSAKDRYKLLYQSKKDSLTYEFQKLDTLFRKYKIETTIVPKELTQDIYRFRDNHDDPISGIRNTFDRKALTEKFSVLERLFYEPNYLHPNIIAIYFAVIVSVWILLFLFYLIFNKKKLQ
;
A
#
# COMPACT_ATOMS: atom_id res chain seq x y z
N MET A 1 22.92 3.73 -42.18
CA MET A 1 23.89 2.93 -41.40
C MET A 1 24.24 1.64 -42.16
N THR A 2 25.50 1.23 -42.24
CA THR A 2 25.88 0.00 -42.97
C THR A 2 25.44 -1.26 -42.23
N GLN A 3 25.28 -2.39 -42.94
CA GLN A 3 24.86 -3.66 -42.34
C GLN A 3 25.85 -4.17 -41.29
N ASN A 4 27.15 -3.95 -41.52
CA ASN A 4 28.20 -4.33 -40.58
C ASN A 4 28.12 -3.51 -39.28
N LEU A 5 27.89 -2.19 -39.37
CA LEU A 5 27.70 -1.35 -38.19
C LEU A 5 26.41 -1.71 -37.42
N LYS A 6 25.32 -2.04 -38.13
CA LYS A 6 24.09 -2.58 -37.50
C LYS A 6 24.37 -3.85 -36.70
N ARG A 7 25.08 -4.82 -37.30
CA ARG A 7 25.47 -6.07 -36.63
C ARG A 7 26.37 -5.81 -35.43
N TYR A 8 27.27 -4.84 -35.51
CA TYR A 8 28.12 -4.44 -34.40
C TYR A 8 27.31 -3.93 -33.20
N PHE A 9 26.43 -2.96 -33.41
CA PHE A 9 25.54 -2.46 -32.35
C PHE A 9 24.67 -3.58 -31.76
N LEU A 10 24.12 -4.47 -32.61
CA LEU A 10 23.33 -5.61 -32.12
C LEU A 10 24.17 -6.53 -31.22
N LYS A 11 25.41 -6.86 -31.59
CA LYS A 11 26.32 -7.65 -30.76
C LYS A 11 26.61 -6.96 -29.43
N SER A 12 26.84 -5.64 -29.44
CA SER A 12 27.04 -4.85 -28.23
C SER A 12 25.82 -4.87 -27.31
N LEU A 13 24.61 -4.77 -27.87
CA LEU A 13 23.36 -4.88 -27.10
C LEU A 13 23.19 -6.26 -26.49
N ILE A 14 23.51 -7.33 -27.21
CA ILE A 14 23.47 -8.71 -26.68
C ILE A 14 24.45 -8.85 -25.50
N PHE A 15 25.67 -8.32 -25.64
CA PHE A 15 26.65 -8.36 -24.56
C PHE A 15 26.19 -7.57 -23.32
N LEU A 16 25.64 -6.37 -23.53
CA LEU A 16 25.05 -5.58 -22.44
C LEU A 16 23.90 -6.33 -21.77
N ALA A 17 23.02 -6.98 -22.54
CA ALA A 17 21.92 -7.77 -22.00
C ALA A 17 22.42 -8.92 -21.11
N LEU A 18 23.53 -9.58 -21.46
CA LEU A 18 24.17 -10.59 -20.61
C LEU A 18 24.69 -9.98 -19.31
N ILE A 19 25.31 -8.80 -19.35
CA ILE A 19 25.74 -8.09 -18.13
C ILE A 19 24.53 -7.76 -17.25
N HIS A 20 23.47 -7.17 -17.82
CA HIS A 20 22.23 -6.89 -17.10
C HIS A 20 21.63 -8.16 -16.46
N LEU A 21 21.67 -9.29 -17.16
CA LEU A 21 21.22 -10.58 -16.61
C LEU A 21 22.07 -11.01 -15.41
N VAL A 22 23.39 -10.87 -15.47
CA VAL A 22 24.27 -11.19 -14.33
C VAL A 22 23.94 -10.33 -13.12
N TYR A 23 23.74 -9.02 -13.30
CA TYR A 23 23.34 -8.12 -12.21
C TYR A 23 21.94 -8.44 -11.67
N PHE A 24 21.01 -8.80 -12.54
CA PHE A 24 19.69 -9.27 -12.13
C PHE A 24 19.79 -10.53 -11.27
N LEU A 25 20.55 -11.54 -11.72
CA LEU A 25 20.77 -12.76 -10.95
C LEU A 25 21.47 -12.48 -9.62
N TYR A 26 22.48 -11.60 -9.63
CA TYR A 26 23.15 -11.17 -8.41
C TYR A 26 22.16 -10.54 -7.41
N GLY A 27 21.30 -9.62 -7.85
CA GLY A 27 20.24 -9.04 -7.01
C GLY A 27 19.22 -10.07 -6.53
N TYR A 28 18.87 -11.03 -7.38
CA TYR A 28 17.94 -12.10 -7.03
C TYR A 28 18.50 -13.03 -5.93
N PHE A 29 19.77 -13.38 -6.00
CA PHE A 29 20.41 -14.30 -5.04
C PHE A 29 20.98 -13.62 -3.79
N THR A 30 21.22 -12.30 -3.81
CA THR A 30 21.70 -11.54 -2.63
C THR A 30 20.58 -11.04 -1.73
N PHE A 31 19.32 -11.11 -2.16
CA PHE A 31 18.20 -10.74 -1.32
C PHE A 31 18.08 -11.72 -0.13
N GLU A 32 18.28 -11.20 1.08
CA GLU A 32 18.35 -11.97 2.34
C GLU A 32 16.99 -12.41 2.90
N GLY A 33 15.91 -12.17 2.16
CA GLY A 33 14.56 -12.58 2.52
C GLY A 33 13.72 -11.52 3.22
N ILE A 34 12.40 -11.73 3.24
CA ILE A 34 11.43 -10.76 3.80
C ILE A 34 11.61 -10.46 5.29
N ALA A 35 12.19 -11.40 6.05
CA ALA A 35 12.45 -11.23 7.48
C ALA A 35 13.49 -10.13 7.75
N ASN A 36 14.45 -9.94 6.84
CA ASN A 36 15.55 -8.98 6.98
C ASN A 36 15.25 -7.62 6.34
N ILE A 37 14.06 -7.43 5.77
CA ILE A 37 13.65 -6.12 5.25
C ILE A 37 13.46 -5.12 6.40
N ASP A 38 13.99 -3.93 6.27
CA ASP A 38 13.88 -2.84 7.24
C ASP A 38 13.80 -1.49 6.52
N THR A 39 13.78 -0.40 7.28
CA THR A 39 13.75 0.97 6.75
C THR A 39 14.97 1.31 5.89
N TYR A 40 16.10 0.62 6.09
CA TYR A 40 17.32 0.80 5.31
C TYR A 40 17.38 -0.07 4.07
N THR A 41 16.48 -1.05 3.88
CA THR A 41 16.53 -1.95 2.72
C THR A 41 16.43 -1.20 1.39
N GLU A 42 15.61 -0.14 1.33
CA GLU A 42 15.58 0.75 0.16
C GLU A 42 16.90 1.51 0.01
N PHE A 43 17.48 2.00 1.11
CA PHE A 43 18.78 2.65 1.09
C PHE A 43 19.90 1.72 0.64
N TYR A 44 19.95 0.46 1.09
CA TYR A 44 20.99 -0.50 0.71
C TYR A 44 20.91 -0.92 -0.76
N ARG A 45 19.71 -0.92 -1.37
CA ARG A 45 19.57 -1.03 -2.84
C ARG A 45 20.33 0.09 -3.56
N PHE A 46 20.33 1.29 -2.99
CA PHE A 46 21.09 2.42 -3.50
C PHE A 46 22.54 2.42 -3.03
N LYS A 47 22.87 1.91 -1.83
CA LYS A 47 24.26 1.79 -1.35
C LYS A 47 25.10 0.87 -2.23
N PHE A 48 24.49 -0.08 -2.94
CA PHE A 48 25.16 -0.82 -4.02
C PHE A 48 25.77 0.11 -5.08
N TYR A 49 25.14 1.25 -5.35
CA TYR A 49 25.70 2.31 -6.21
C TYR A 49 26.98 2.90 -5.62
N ASP A 50 27.05 3.10 -4.29
CA ASP A 50 28.19 3.70 -3.60
C ASP A 50 29.33 2.70 -3.34
N ASP A 51 29.02 1.52 -2.79
CA ASP A 51 30.01 0.51 -2.38
C ASP A 51 30.58 -0.28 -3.57
N VAL A 52 29.78 -0.49 -4.63
CA VAL A 52 30.21 -1.18 -5.86
C VAL A 52 30.52 -0.16 -6.98
N SER A 53 30.56 1.14 -6.65
CA SER A 53 30.86 2.25 -7.57
C SER A 53 32.15 2.03 -8.35
N ILE A 54 33.19 1.54 -7.67
CA ILE A 54 34.52 1.31 -8.25
C ILE A 54 34.44 0.20 -9.30
N SER A 55 33.89 -0.96 -8.93
CA SER A 55 33.76 -2.11 -9.82
C SER A 55 32.85 -1.81 -11.02
N HIS A 56 31.75 -1.07 -10.81
CA HIS A 56 30.88 -0.61 -11.90
C HIS A 56 31.58 0.36 -12.82
N PHE A 57 32.29 1.35 -12.27
CA PHE A 57 33.06 2.29 -13.07
C PHE A 57 34.08 1.55 -13.95
N PHE A 58 34.75 0.52 -13.42
CA PHE A 58 35.64 -0.32 -14.20
C PHE A 58 34.90 -1.14 -15.27
N VAL A 59 33.81 -1.84 -14.96
CA VAL A 59 33.07 -2.66 -15.94
C VAL A 59 32.47 -1.80 -17.05
N SER A 60 31.76 -0.72 -16.68
CA SER A 60 31.13 0.22 -17.60
C SER A 60 32.19 0.97 -18.41
N GLY A 61 33.26 1.45 -17.78
CA GLY A 61 34.37 2.15 -18.42
C GLY A 61 35.14 1.27 -19.39
N LEU A 62 35.51 0.05 -18.99
CA LEU A 62 36.19 -0.91 -19.86
C LEU A 62 35.32 -1.31 -21.04
N PHE A 63 34.03 -1.60 -20.82
CA PHE A 63 33.12 -1.90 -21.91
C PHE A 63 33.05 -0.74 -22.91
N LEU A 64 32.84 0.49 -22.45
CA LEU A 64 32.78 1.67 -23.32
C LEU A 64 34.09 1.93 -24.05
N LEU A 65 35.23 1.70 -23.39
CA LEU A 65 36.56 1.83 -24.01
C LEU A 65 36.73 0.84 -25.16
N PHE A 66 36.51 -0.46 -24.91
CA PHE A 66 36.61 -1.48 -25.95
C PHE A 66 35.58 -1.23 -27.05
N PHE A 67 34.35 -0.87 -26.68
CA PHE A 67 33.29 -0.49 -27.60
C PHE A 67 33.76 0.65 -28.52
N LEU A 68 34.30 1.74 -27.96
CA LEU A 68 34.79 2.87 -28.75
C LEU A 68 35.97 2.46 -29.66
N ILE A 69 36.93 1.67 -29.16
CA ILE A 69 38.06 1.18 -29.95
C ILE A 69 37.58 0.39 -31.16
N PHE A 70 36.67 -0.58 -30.97
CA PHE A 70 36.16 -1.40 -32.06
C PHE A 70 35.27 -0.60 -33.02
N LEU A 71 34.47 0.34 -32.50
CA LEU A 71 33.66 1.25 -33.30
C LEU A 71 34.53 2.11 -34.22
N ILE A 72 35.60 2.72 -33.69
CA ILE A 72 36.53 3.53 -34.48
C ILE A 72 37.30 2.65 -35.47
N LYS A 73 37.92 1.56 -35.01
CA LYS A 73 38.79 0.73 -35.85
C LYS A 73 38.07 0.12 -37.05
N ASN A 74 36.84 -0.36 -36.85
CA ASN A 74 36.13 -1.16 -37.86
C ASN A 74 35.02 -0.38 -38.60
N HIS A 75 34.56 0.74 -38.04
CA HIS A 75 33.37 1.44 -38.53
C HIS A 75 33.52 2.97 -38.61
N SER A 76 34.73 3.51 -38.47
CA SER A 76 35.05 4.90 -38.84
C SER A 76 35.41 5.03 -40.33
N ARG A 77 35.53 6.28 -40.80
CA ARG A 77 35.91 6.66 -42.17
C ARG A 77 34.88 6.31 -43.25
N GLN A 78 33.61 6.32 -42.89
CA GLN A 78 32.49 6.16 -43.83
C GLN A 78 31.71 7.49 -43.91
N SER A 79 31.49 8.02 -45.11
CA SER A 79 30.80 9.30 -45.35
C SER A 79 29.28 9.18 -45.12
N TYR A 80 28.88 9.03 -43.86
CA TYR A 80 27.48 8.95 -43.47
C TYR A 80 26.77 10.30 -43.63
N LYS A 81 25.62 10.31 -44.33
CA LYS A 81 24.70 11.46 -44.42
C LYS A 81 23.96 11.69 -43.09
N GLY A 82 23.40 12.89 -42.90
CA GLY A 82 22.77 13.35 -41.65
C GLY A 82 21.78 12.37 -41.00
N GLY A 83 20.85 11.80 -41.77
CA GLY A 83 19.89 10.81 -41.23
C GLY A 83 20.55 9.54 -40.67
N SER A 84 21.66 9.08 -41.28
CA SER A 84 22.42 7.94 -40.74
C SER A 84 23.26 8.32 -39.52
N LEU A 85 23.76 9.56 -39.43
CA LEU A 85 24.47 10.06 -38.24
C LEU A 85 23.52 10.16 -37.04
N PHE A 86 22.28 10.62 -37.24
CA PHE A 86 21.28 10.66 -36.18
C PHE A 86 20.94 9.27 -35.65
N GLN A 87 20.81 8.27 -36.53
CA GLN A 87 20.63 6.87 -36.11
C GLN A 87 21.80 6.36 -35.26
N ILE A 88 23.04 6.67 -35.67
CA ILE A 88 24.23 6.29 -34.91
C ILE A 88 24.24 6.98 -33.53
N ALA A 89 23.92 8.28 -33.48
CA ALA A 89 23.82 9.02 -32.22
C ALA A 89 22.77 8.39 -31.28
N GLY A 90 21.61 8.00 -31.80
CA GLY A 90 20.58 7.29 -31.04
C GLY A 90 21.05 5.93 -30.52
N CYS A 91 21.73 5.13 -31.36
CA CYS A 91 22.32 3.86 -30.91
C CYS A 91 23.37 4.07 -29.82
N LEU A 92 24.23 5.08 -29.93
CA LEU A 92 25.21 5.42 -28.91
C LEU A 92 24.54 5.83 -27.59
N LEU A 93 23.43 6.58 -27.64
CA LEU A 93 22.68 6.95 -26.45
C LEU A 93 22.13 5.71 -25.72
N VAL A 94 21.56 4.77 -26.46
CA VAL A 94 21.07 3.50 -25.89
C VAL A 94 22.21 2.70 -25.26
N ILE A 95 23.36 2.60 -25.93
CA ILE A 95 24.54 1.93 -25.39
C ILE A 95 25.01 2.62 -24.10
N SER A 96 25.09 3.95 -24.08
CA SER A 96 25.46 4.70 -22.88
C SER A 96 24.48 4.46 -21.73
N PHE A 97 23.17 4.56 -22.00
CA PHE A 97 22.14 4.33 -20.99
C PHE A 97 22.21 2.92 -20.38
N LEU A 98 22.28 1.88 -21.23
CA LEU A 98 22.38 0.49 -20.77
C LEU A 98 23.65 0.24 -19.97
N THR A 99 24.77 0.82 -20.41
CA THR A 99 26.06 0.66 -19.72
C THR A 99 26.05 1.22 -18.29
N PHE A 100 25.22 2.23 -18.00
CA PHE A 100 25.13 2.82 -16.66
C PHE A 100 23.90 2.35 -15.87
N SER A 101 23.00 1.53 -16.42
CA SER A 101 21.75 1.10 -15.74
C SER A 101 21.81 -0.29 -15.09
N PHE A 102 22.99 -0.90 -14.92
CA PHE A 102 23.10 -2.25 -14.33
C PHE A 102 22.53 -2.36 -12.91
N PHE A 103 22.61 -1.29 -12.10
CA PHE A 103 22.00 -1.24 -10.76
C PHE A 103 20.46 -1.35 -10.81
N ILE A 104 19.82 -0.90 -11.90
CA ILE A 104 18.39 -1.06 -12.11
C ILE A 104 18.07 -2.55 -12.25
N SER A 105 18.90 -3.30 -13.00
CA SER A 105 18.77 -4.76 -13.12
C SER A 105 18.97 -5.47 -11.79
N TYR A 106 19.95 -5.05 -10.98
CA TYR A 106 20.12 -5.54 -9.61
C TYR A 106 18.85 -5.32 -8.77
N SER A 107 18.31 -4.11 -8.76
CA SER A 107 17.07 -3.79 -8.04
C SER A 107 15.86 -4.59 -8.56
N PHE A 108 15.77 -4.82 -9.88
CA PHE A 108 14.77 -5.72 -10.47
C PHE A 108 14.95 -7.16 -9.98
N GLY A 109 16.18 -7.65 -9.86
CA GLY A 109 16.48 -8.97 -9.30
C GLY A 109 15.98 -9.13 -7.87
N MET A 110 16.29 -8.15 -7.01
CA MET A 110 15.80 -8.13 -5.62
C MET A 110 14.26 -8.07 -5.56
N ASN A 111 13.64 -7.23 -6.41
CA ASN A 111 12.18 -7.12 -6.44
C ASN A 111 11.51 -8.39 -6.96
N ALA A 112 12.11 -9.06 -7.95
CA ALA A 112 11.64 -10.35 -8.44
C ALA A 112 11.70 -11.41 -7.33
N LYS A 113 12.82 -11.47 -6.59
CA LYS A 113 12.96 -12.40 -5.46
C LYS A 113 11.95 -12.12 -4.35
N LEU A 114 11.77 -10.84 -3.99
CA LEU A 114 10.74 -10.39 -3.02
C LEU A 114 9.35 -10.91 -3.40
N LYS A 115 8.94 -10.74 -4.66
CA LYS A 115 7.61 -11.16 -5.14
C LYS A 115 7.46 -12.68 -5.23
N THR A 116 8.57 -13.42 -5.38
CA THR A 116 8.57 -14.88 -5.28
C THR A 116 8.39 -15.35 -3.84
N GLU A 117 9.02 -14.69 -2.86
CA GLU A 117 8.91 -15.05 -1.44
C GLU A 117 7.60 -14.60 -0.78
N LEU A 118 7.04 -13.49 -1.25
CA LEU A 118 5.79 -12.93 -0.76
C LEU A 118 4.95 -12.49 -1.95
N SER A 119 3.90 -13.22 -2.26
CA SER A 119 2.96 -12.77 -3.29
C SER A 119 2.13 -11.58 -2.78
N GLU A 120 1.59 -10.76 -3.69
CA GLU A 120 0.65 -9.70 -3.31
C GLU A 120 -0.58 -10.26 -2.59
N SER A 121 -1.04 -11.45 -3.01
CA SER A 121 -2.14 -12.16 -2.35
C SER A 121 -1.80 -12.51 -0.90
N ASP A 122 -0.59 -13.01 -0.64
CA ASP A 122 -0.17 -13.36 0.72
C ASP A 122 0.04 -12.13 1.59
N LEU A 123 0.63 -11.06 1.05
CA LEU A 123 0.73 -9.77 1.74
C LEU A 123 -0.65 -9.22 2.11
N ASN A 124 -1.61 -9.29 1.17
CA ASN A 124 -2.96 -8.83 1.41
C ASN A 124 -3.69 -9.72 2.43
N LYS A 125 -3.45 -11.04 2.43
CA LYS A 125 -3.97 -11.97 3.45
C LYS A 125 -3.44 -11.62 4.84
N ASP A 126 -2.14 -11.37 4.95
CA ASP A 126 -1.50 -10.94 6.20
C ASP A 126 -2.10 -9.62 6.70
N LYS A 127 -2.31 -8.64 5.80
CA LYS A 127 -2.99 -7.38 6.12
C LYS A 127 -4.44 -7.56 6.55
N ARG A 128 -5.21 -8.45 5.91
CA ARG A 128 -6.60 -8.76 6.34
C ARG A 128 -6.62 -9.27 7.76
N MET A 129 -5.73 -10.22 8.09
CA MET A 129 -5.62 -10.76 9.45
C MET A 129 -5.26 -9.66 10.46
N LEU A 130 -4.26 -8.82 10.16
CA LEU A 130 -3.90 -7.69 11.01
C LEU A 130 -5.06 -6.70 11.17
N ASN A 131 -5.79 -6.38 10.11
CA ASN A 131 -6.95 -5.49 10.15
C ASN A 131 -8.10 -6.02 11.02
N VAL A 132 -8.36 -7.34 10.96
CA VAL A 132 -9.34 -8.00 11.84
C VAL A 132 -8.87 -7.90 13.28
N LEU A 133 -7.61 -8.27 13.57
CA LEU A 133 -7.10 -8.37 14.94
C LEU A 133 -6.66 -7.04 15.55
N ASN A 134 -6.52 -5.96 14.77
CA ASN A 134 -5.94 -4.68 15.20
C ASN A 134 -6.54 -4.15 16.52
N PRO A 135 -7.87 -4.17 16.75
CA PRO A 135 -8.44 -3.70 18.02
C PRO A 135 -7.96 -4.45 19.26
N PHE A 136 -7.59 -5.72 19.12
CA PHE A 136 -7.05 -6.55 20.21
C PHE A 136 -5.59 -6.23 20.55
N LEU A 137 -4.91 -5.51 19.66
CA LEU A 137 -3.48 -5.25 19.68
C LEU A 137 -3.14 -3.80 20.05
N TYR A 138 -4.12 -2.98 20.41
CA TYR A 138 -3.84 -1.63 20.92
C TYR A 138 -3.07 -1.70 22.23
N TRP A 139 -2.29 -0.65 22.50
CA TRP A 139 -1.58 -0.51 23.76
C TRP A 139 -2.54 -0.11 24.87
N PHE A 140 -2.31 -0.55 26.12
CA PHE A 140 -3.26 -0.33 27.21
C PHE A 140 -3.58 1.16 27.48
N THR A 141 -2.62 2.07 27.31
CA THR A 141 -2.89 3.53 27.46
C THR A 141 -3.68 4.13 26.28
N SER A 142 -3.87 3.39 25.19
CA SER A 142 -4.68 3.83 24.05
C SER A 142 -6.17 3.57 24.24
N TYR A 143 -6.56 2.79 25.26
CA TYR A 143 -7.96 2.37 25.42
C TYR A 143 -8.86 3.35 26.18
N SER A 144 -8.33 4.45 26.71
CA SER A 144 -9.11 5.46 27.44
C SER A 144 -9.66 6.59 26.56
N SER A 145 -9.45 6.57 25.23
CA SER A 145 -9.90 7.66 24.37
C SER A 145 -11.24 7.37 23.68
N GLU A 146 -12.18 8.30 23.82
CA GLU A 146 -13.44 8.37 23.04
C GLU A 146 -13.20 8.39 21.52
N LYS A 147 -11.98 8.67 21.07
CA LYS A 147 -11.60 8.64 19.65
C LYS A 147 -11.31 7.23 19.12
N LEU A 148 -10.86 6.32 19.99
CA LEU A 148 -10.54 4.94 19.65
C LEU A 148 -11.69 3.96 19.96
N PHE A 149 -12.51 4.27 20.97
CA PHE A 149 -13.60 3.44 21.47
C PHE A 149 -14.87 4.29 21.57
N ASN A 150 -15.67 4.26 20.49
CA ASN A 150 -16.89 5.06 20.33
C ASN A 150 -17.99 4.18 19.71
N TYR A 151 -19.22 4.32 20.19
CA TYR A 151 -20.38 3.63 19.61
C TYR A 151 -20.60 3.97 18.12
N GLU A 152 -20.28 5.20 17.66
CA GLU A 152 -20.37 5.59 16.24
C GLU A 152 -19.37 4.86 15.35
N ASN A 153 -18.36 4.23 15.95
CA ASN A 153 -17.38 3.42 15.23
C ASN A 153 -17.79 1.95 15.11
N ILE A 154 -18.85 1.50 15.79
CA ILE A 154 -19.37 0.15 15.62
C ILE A 154 -19.92 0.03 14.19
N LEU A 155 -19.52 -1.02 13.49
CA LEU A 155 -19.99 -1.32 12.13
C LEU A 155 -20.83 -2.60 12.06
N TYR A 156 -20.79 -3.42 13.11
CA TYR A 156 -21.50 -4.70 13.20
C TYR A 156 -21.57 -5.17 14.67
N PRO A 157 -22.65 -5.84 15.14
CA PRO A 157 -23.84 -6.31 14.43
C PRO A 157 -24.75 -5.18 13.93
N LYS A 158 -25.82 -5.47 13.18
CA LYS A 158 -26.82 -4.45 12.83
C LYS A 158 -27.63 -4.10 14.09
N PRO A 159 -28.07 -2.83 14.29
CA PRO A 159 -28.35 -1.80 13.29
C PRO A 159 -27.24 -0.75 13.06
N TYR A 160 -26.00 -1.01 13.47
CA TYR A 160 -24.87 -0.08 13.30
C TYR A 160 -24.45 0.13 11.82
N PRO A 161 -23.86 1.29 11.44
CA PRO A 161 -23.33 2.36 12.29
C PRO A 161 -24.41 3.30 12.87
N VAL A 162 -24.03 4.06 13.90
CA VAL A 162 -24.90 5.00 14.60
C VAL A 162 -24.35 6.43 14.53
N ILE A 163 -25.23 7.42 14.63
CA ILE A 163 -24.89 8.84 14.68
C ILE A 163 -25.51 9.49 15.93
N LYS A 164 -24.70 10.29 16.63
CA LYS A 164 -25.11 11.12 17.76
C LYS A 164 -25.89 12.34 17.29
N GLN A 165 -26.94 12.67 18.02
CA GLN A 165 -27.66 13.93 17.91
C GLN A 165 -27.80 14.51 19.31
N GLU A 166 -27.38 15.76 19.47
CA GLU A 166 -27.52 16.51 20.70
C GLU A 166 -28.65 17.52 20.52
N ASP A 167 -29.71 17.36 21.30
CA ASP A 167 -30.86 18.25 21.30
C ASP A 167 -30.84 19.08 22.59
N THR A 168 -30.97 20.40 22.47
CA THR A 168 -31.07 21.29 23.64
C THR A 168 -32.51 21.30 24.14
N ILE A 169 -32.77 20.69 25.30
CA ILE A 169 -34.13 20.65 25.88
C ILE A 169 -34.50 22.01 26.49
N VAL A 170 -33.55 22.65 27.18
CA VAL A 170 -33.77 23.94 27.85
C VAL A 170 -32.65 24.91 27.46
N PRO A 171 -32.96 26.01 26.74
CA PRO A 171 -31.98 27.04 26.42
C PRO A 171 -31.72 27.94 27.65
N GLY A 172 -30.47 28.34 27.88
CA GLY A 172 -30.10 29.22 29.00
C GLY A 172 -28.60 29.23 29.28
N GLU A 173 -28.20 29.82 30.41
CA GLU A 173 -26.80 29.90 30.87
C GLU A 173 -26.21 28.52 31.23
N TYR A 174 -27.08 27.55 31.56
CA TYR A 174 -26.75 26.13 31.75
C TYR A 174 -27.70 25.26 30.92
N PRO A 175 -27.42 25.05 29.63
CA PRO A 175 -28.31 24.29 28.76
C PRO A 175 -28.35 22.81 29.18
N ILE A 176 -29.56 22.25 29.23
CA ILE A 176 -29.74 20.80 29.39
C ILE A 176 -29.71 20.18 27.99
N ILE A 177 -28.71 19.34 27.74
CA ILE A 177 -28.50 18.65 26.47
C ILE A 177 -28.97 17.20 26.63
N GLU A 178 -29.90 16.77 25.79
CA GLU A 178 -30.24 15.36 25.64
C GLU A 178 -29.48 14.78 24.47
N THR A 179 -28.91 13.60 24.68
CA THR A 179 -28.16 12.89 23.66
C THR A 179 -29.00 11.74 23.15
N ASN A 180 -29.33 11.78 21.86
CA ASN A 180 -30.06 10.75 21.14
C ASN A 180 -29.15 10.09 20.10
N TYR A 181 -29.26 8.77 19.94
CA TYR A 181 -28.53 8.04 18.90
C TYR A 181 -29.48 7.45 17.88
N TYR A 182 -29.09 7.50 16.60
CA TYR A 182 -29.86 6.93 15.51
C TYR A 182 -28.99 5.99 14.69
N SER A 183 -29.53 4.85 14.26
CA SER A 183 -28.87 4.01 13.26
C SER A 183 -28.82 4.74 11.92
N VAL A 184 -27.80 4.44 11.12
CA VAL A 184 -27.61 5.01 9.79
C VAL A 184 -27.91 3.93 8.76
N ASP A 185 -28.87 4.21 7.89
CA ASP A 185 -29.23 3.30 6.79
C ASP A 185 -29.12 4.01 5.43
N THR A 186 -29.08 3.22 4.36
CA THR A 186 -28.90 3.70 2.99
C THR A 186 -29.98 3.14 2.08
N ILE A 187 -30.63 4.02 1.32
CA ILE A 187 -31.57 3.64 0.27
C ILE A 187 -31.02 4.08 -1.07
N LYS A 188 -31.14 3.19 -2.06
CA LYS A 188 -30.86 3.48 -3.46
C LYS A 188 -32.12 3.29 -4.28
N ALA A 189 -32.60 4.37 -4.87
CA ALA A 189 -33.80 4.39 -5.69
C ALA A 189 -33.54 5.10 -7.03
N LEU A 190 -34.39 4.89 -8.03
CA LEU A 190 -34.35 5.72 -9.25
C LEU A 190 -34.69 7.17 -8.88
N THR A 191 -33.95 8.14 -9.44
CA THR A 191 -34.12 9.57 -9.14
C THR A 191 -35.55 10.03 -9.43
N ASN A 192 -36.10 9.63 -10.57
CA ASN A 192 -37.50 9.91 -10.94
C ASN A 192 -38.52 9.29 -9.98
N THR A 193 -38.17 8.16 -9.35
CA THR A 193 -39.04 7.52 -8.35
C THR A 193 -38.97 8.29 -7.04
N PHE A 194 -37.76 8.66 -6.59
CA PHE A 194 -37.56 9.41 -5.35
C PHE A 194 -38.21 10.80 -5.37
N ASP A 195 -38.10 11.52 -6.49
CA ASP A 195 -38.65 12.87 -6.61
C ASP A 195 -40.20 12.85 -6.80
N LYS A 196 -40.78 11.74 -7.28
CA LYS A 196 -42.24 11.55 -7.44
C LYS A 196 -42.94 11.02 -6.20
N THR A 197 -42.22 10.43 -5.25
CA THR A 197 -42.77 9.99 -3.95
C THR A 197 -43.36 11.20 -3.22
N THR A 198 -44.68 11.31 -3.21
CA THR A 198 -45.41 12.51 -2.74
C THR A 198 -46.39 12.20 -1.62
N ASN A 199 -46.78 10.94 -1.44
CA ASN A 199 -47.74 10.50 -0.42
C ASN A 199 -47.22 9.28 0.37
N LYS A 200 -47.75 9.08 1.59
CA LYS A 200 -47.42 7.94 2.47
C LYS A 200 -47.54 6.59 1.76
N THR A 201 -48.50 6.46 0.83
CA THR A 201 -48.88 5.25 0.08
C THR A 201 -47.89 4.79 -1.00
N ASP A 202 -46.76 5.47 -1.15
CA ASP A 202 -45.72 5.10 -2.10
C ASP A 202 -44.73 4.11 -1.47
N SER A 203 -44.45 3.01 -2.18
CA SER A 203 -43.79 1.80 -1.66
C SER A 203 -42.46 2.02 -0.92
N ILE A 204 -41.72 3.10 -1.19
CA ILE A 204 -40.43 3.38 -0.54
C ILE A 204 -40.63 4.01 0.85
N LEU A 205 -41.66 4.83 1.05
CA LEU A 205 -41.95 5.46 2.36
C LEU A 205 -42.68 4.48 3.29
N ASP A 206 -43.58 3.68 2.74
CA ASP A 206 -44.28 2.60 3.46
C ASP A 206 -43.32 1.52 4.01
N ILE A 207 -42.22 1.22 3.29
CA ILE A 207 -41.18 0.26 3.75
C ILE A 207 -40.42 0.79 4.98
N LEU A 208 -40.31 2.12 5.13
CA LEU A 208 -39.50 2.74 6.18
C LEU A 208 -40.33 3.25 7.35
N GLY A 209 -41.65 3.40 7.18
CA GLY A 209 -42.55 3.94 8.19
C GLY A 209 -42.40 5.45 8.44
N PHE A 210 -41.64 6.17 7.61
CA PHE A 210 -41.45 7.63 7.73
C PHE A 210 -42.44 8.40 6.85
N ASP A 211 -42.89 9.56 7.33
CA ASP A 211 -43.47 10.56 6.43
C ASP A 211 -42.36 11.31 5.64
N LYS A 212 -42.76 12.01 4.57
CA LYS A 212 -41.83 12.71 3.68
C LYS A 212 -41.03 13.79 4.40
N GLU A 213 -41.68 14.59 5.24
CA GLU A 213 -41.03 15.70 5.96
C GLU A 213 -40.03 15.20 7.00
N GLU A 214 -40.38 14.12 7.69
CA GLU A 214 -39.56 13.43 8.66
C GLU A 214 -38.35 12.77 7.99
N LEU A 215 -38.54 12.12 6.84
CA LEU A 215 -37.42 11.57 6.08
C LEU A 215 -36.44 12.68 5.68
N TYR A 216 -36.91 13.82 5.13
CA TYR A 216 -36.03 14.94 4.78
C TYR A 216 -35.25 15.49 5.98
N LYS A 217 -35.87 15.59 7.17
CA LYS A 217 -35.17 15.99 8.41
C LYS A 217 -34.10 14.98 8.85
N ARG A 218 -34.27 13.71 8.47
CA ARG A 218 -33.37 12.61 8.82
C ARG A 218 -32.29 12.35 7.76
N ILE A 219 -32.33 12.99 6.59
CA ILE A 219 -31.29 12.83 5.55
C ILE A 219 -29.95 13.34 6.07
N ILE A 220 -28.94 12.47 6.04
CA ILE A 220 -27.54 12.79 6.31
C ILE A 220 -26.85 13.21 5.01
N SER A 221 -27.08 12.47 3.92
CA SER A 221 -26.56 12.85 2.59
C SER A 221 -27.43 12.31 1.45
N LYS A 222 -27.43 13.04 0.32
CA LYS A 222 -28.10 12.66 -0.93
C LYS A 222 -27.08 12.74 -2.07
N LYS A 223 -26.92 11.66 -2.84
CA LYS A 223 -26.02 11.61 -3.99
C LYS A 223 -26.75 11.09 -5.23
N VAL A 224 -26.71 11.86 -6.30
CA VAL A 224 -27.23 11.44 -7.61
C VAL A 224 -26.13 10.72 -8.39
N ILE A 225 -26.39 9.48 -8.80
CA ILE A 225 -25.52 8.62 -9.58
C ILE A 225 -26.31 8.18 -10.83
N LYS A 226 -26.08 8.87 -11.96
CA LYS A 226 -26.85 8.70 -13.20
C LYS A 226 -28.35 8.83 -12.90
N ASP A 227 -29.13 7.80 -13.22
CA ASP A 227 -30.58 7.76 -13.03
C ASP A 227 -30.99 7.28 -11.63
N SER A 228 -30.03 7.06 -10.73
CA SER A 228 -30.29 6.63 -9.34
C SER A 228 -29.89 7.71 -8.34
N THR A 229 -30.64 7.81 -7.25
CA THR A 229 -30.31 8.61 -6.08
C THR A 229 -30.03 7.66 -4.92
N GLU A 230 -28.87 7.85 -4.29
CA GLU A 230 -28.48 7.20 -3.04
C GLU A 230 -28.68 8.18 -1.88
N ILE A 231 -29.35 7.73 -0.83
CA ILE A 231 -29.70 8.54 0.34
C ILE A 231 -29.25 7.81 1.58
N ILE A 232 -28.44 8.50 2.39
CA ILE A 232 -28.03 8.05 3.71
C ILE A 232 -28.86 8.84 4.73
N PHE A 233 -29.53 8.17 5.67
CA PHE A 233 -30.46 8.82 6.60
C PHE A 233 -30.41 8.19 8.01
N LYS A 234 -30.87 8.96 9.00
CA LYS A 234 -31.11 8.53 10.39
C LYS A 234 -32.37 7.65 10.44
N SER A 235 -32.19 6.36 10.67
CA SER A 235 -33.26 5.37 10.73
C SER A 235 -33.84 5.29 12.15
N VAL A 236 -33.73 4.15 12.82
CA VAL A 236 -34.31 3.95 14.16
C VAL A 236 -33.45 4.58 15.26
N GLN A 237 -34.10 5.13 16.29
CA GLN A 237 -33.40 5.54 17.50
C GLN A 237 -32.89 4.29 18.21
N VAL A 238 -31.65 4.36 18.70
CA VAL A 238 -30.95 3.28 19.39
C VAL A 238 -30.33 3.81 20.67
N ARG A 239 -29.99 2.91 21.60
CA ARG A 239 -29.34 3.25 22.87
C ARG A 239 -28.02 2.49 23.00
N PRO A 240 -26.99 2.85 22.21
CA PRO A 240 -25.72 2.14 22.18
C PRO A 240 -24.95 2.22 23.51
N GLU A 241 -25.23 3.24 24.33
CA GLU A 241 -24.68 3.37 25.69
C GLU A 241 -25.19 2.29 26.66
N HIS A 242 -26.28 1.61 26.30
CA HIS A 242 -26.88 0.51 27.06
C HIS A 242 -26.85 -0.81 26.27
N ASP A 243 -26.06 -0.87 25.19
CA ASP A 243 -25.84 -2.10 24.43
C ASP A 243 -24.72 -2.91 25.11
N ASP A 244 -25.07 -3.49 26.26
CA ASP A 244 -24.20 -4.36 27.08
C ASP A 244 -23.75 -5.62 26.31
N ASP A 245 -24.32 -5.88 25.14
CA ASP A 245 -23.95 -7.01 24.30
C ASP A 245 -22.70 -6.72 23.47
N ILE A 246 -22.28 -5.45 23.29
CA ILE A 246 -21.17 -5.08 22.41
C ILE A 246 -19.96 -4.55 23.18
N CYS A 247 -18.91 -5.37 23.21
CA CYS A 247 -17.67 -5.01 23.86
C CYS A 247 -16.86 -3.96 23.08
N ILE A 248 -15.93 -3.32 23.80
CA ILE A 248 -14.99 -2.30 23.31
C ILE A 248 -14.28 -2.65 22.00
N PHE A 249 -14.00 -3.94 21.72
CA PHE A 249 -13.23 -4.33 20.53
C PHE A 249 -14.00 -4.13 19.21
N LEU A 250 -15.33 -3.97 19.29
CA LEU A 250 -16.17 -3.66 18.13
C LEU A 250 -16.35 -2.15 17.92
N GLN A 251 -15.98 -1.32 18.90
CA GLN A 251 -16.08 0.14 18.89
C GLN A 251 -14.88 0.83 18.19
N ASN A 252 -14.09 0.06 17.42
CA ASN A 252 -12.92 0.56 16.72
C ASN A 252 -12.94 0.13 15.25
N LYS A 253 -13.13 1.10 14.35
CA LYS A 253 -13.14 0.89 12.88
C LYS A 253 -11.78 1.06 12.21
N SER A 254 -10.71 1.28 12.97
CA SER A 254 -9.38 1.44 12.38
C SER A 254 -8.94 0.16 11.66
N LEU A 255 -8.24 0.37 10.55
CA LEU A 255 -7.47 -0.68 9.90
C LEU A 255 -6.01 -0.49 10.29
N PHE A 256 -5.28 -1.59 10.47
CA PHE A 256 -3.83 -1.53 10.60
C PHE A 256 -3.21 -0.94 9.31
N LYS A 257 -3.53 -1.54 8.16
CA LYS A 257 -3.14 -1.03 6.83
C LYS A 257 -4.22 -1.36 5.79
N PRO A 258 -4.73 -0.38 5.02
CA PRO A 258 -5.73 -0.62 3.99
C PRO A 258 -5.14 -1.40 2.81
N ILE A 259 -5.86 -2.39 2.30
CA ILE A 259 -5.50 -3.15 1.10
C ILE A 259 -5.80 -2.30 -0.13
N LYS A 260 -4.85 -2.22 -1.08
CA LYS A 260 -5.04 -1.48 -2.34
C LYS A 260 -6.12 -2.17 -3.19
N GLY A 261 -6.96 -1.40 -3.86
CA GLY A 261 -8.01 -1.90 -4.76
C GLY A 261 -9.40 -2.15 -4.13
N ASP A 262 -9.50 -2.33 -2.81
CA ASP A 262 -10.77 -2.41 -2.08
C ASP A 262 -11.10 -1.07 -1.38
N SER A 263 -12.38 -0.69 -1.28
CA SER A 263 -12.74 0.53 -0.52
C SER A 263 -12.45 0.34 0.97
N VAL A 264 -11.96 1.40 1.62
CA VAL A 264 -11.64 1.38 3.06
C VAL A 264 -12.87 0.97 3.87
N TYR A 265 -14.04 1.54 3.58
CA TYR A 265 -15.29 1.21 4.26
C TYR A 265 -15.64 -0.28 4.16
N LYS A 266 -15.53 -0.88 2.97
CA LYS A 266 -15.80 -2.32 2.77
C LYS A 266 -14.87 -3.18 3.62
N GLN A 267 -13.60 -2.79 3.71
CA GLN A 267 -12.61 -3.49 4.54
C GLN A 267 -12.94 -3.36 6.03
N GLN A 268 -13.26 -2.15 6.50
CA GLN A 268 -13.64 -1.89 7.89
C GLN A 268 -14.87 -2.70 8.30
N TYR A 269 -15.91 -2.70 7.46
CA TYR A 269 -17.14 -3.45 7.70
C TYR A 269 -16.90 -4.96 7.74
N GLN A 270 -16.12 -5.50 6.80
CA GLN A 270 -15.78 -6.92 6.79
C GLN A 270 -14.95 -7.29 8.03
N SER A 271 -13.96 -6.47 8.41
CA SER A 271 -13.18 -6.69 9.62
C SER A 271 -14.02 -6.65 10.89
N ALA A 272 -15.02 -5.76 10.98
CA ALA A 272 -15.95 -5.71 12.10
C ALA A 272 -16.83 -6.97 12.17
N LYS A 273 -17.35 -7.44 11.03
CA LYS A 273 -18.09 -8.71 10.94
C LYS A 273 -17.26 -9.91 11.39
N ASP A 274 -16.03 -10.00 10.91
CA ASP A 274 -15.14 -11.11 11.23
C ASP A 274 -14.76 -11.08 12.72
N ARG A 275 -14.48 -9.90 13.29
CA ARG A 275 -14.28 -9.73 14.74
C ARG A 275 -15.49 -10.16 15.55
N TYR A 276 -16.68 -9.71 15.17
CA TYR A 276 -17.91 -10.11 15.85
C TYR A 276 -18.09 -11.63 15.81
N LYS A 277 -17.84 -12.26 14.67
CA LYS A 277 -17.88 -13.72 14.55
C LYS A 277 -16.88 -14.40 15.49
N LEU A 278 -15.65 -13.89 15.61
CA LEU A 278 -14.63 -14.42 16.51
C LEU A 278 -14.99 -14.25 17.99
N LEU A 279 -15.68 -13.17 18.33
CA LEU A 279 -16.05 -12.83 19.70
C LEU A 279 -17.35 -13.51 20.14
N TYR A 280 -18.37 -13.61 19.30
CA TYR A 280 -19.72 -13.99 19.71
C TYR A 280 -20.26 -15.26 19.07
N GLN A 281 -19.83 -15.61 17.85
CA GLN A 281 -20.41 -16.73 17.09
C GLN A 281 -19.52 -17.98 17.05
N SER A 282 -18.23 -17.82 17.30
CA SER A 282 -17.23 -18.89 17.21
C SER A 282 -16.86 -19.40 18.61
N LYS A 283 -16.29 -20.61 18.66
CA LYS A 283 -15.69 -21.12 19.90
C LYS A 283 -14.48 -20.26 20.28
N LYS A 284 -14.18 -20.17 21.58
CA LYS A 284 -13.00 -19.43 22.11
C LYS A 284 -11.70 -19.83 21.41
N ASP A 285 -11.55 -21.11 21.09
CA ASP A 285 -10.39 -21.66 20.37
C ASP A 285 -10.16 -21.04 18.99
N SER A 286 -11.22 -20.53 18.33
CA SER A 286 -11.08 -19.86 17.03
C SER A 286 -10.27 -18.57 17.15
N LEU A 287 -10.51 -17.76 18.20
CA LEU A 287 -9.72 -16.56 18.45
C LEU A 287 -8.28 -16.92 18.87
N THR A 288 -8.11 -17.97 19.68
CA THR A 288 -6.77 -18.49 20.02
C THR A 288 -5.99 -18.88 18.77
N TYR A 289 -6.63 -19.57 17.82
CA TYR A 289 -6.03 -19.97 16.56
C TYR A 289 -5.63 -18.76 15.71
N GLU A 290 -6.44 -17.70 15.64
CA GLU A 290 -6.05 -16.47 14.96
C GLU A 290 -4.84 -15.79 15.62
N PHE A 291 -4.73 -15.81 16.95
CA PHE A 291 -3.51 -15.33 17.62
C PHE A 291 -2.28 -16.21 17.41
N GLN A 292 -2.44 -17.52 17.24
CA GLN A 292 -1.33 -18.39 16.85
C GLN A 292 -0.83 -18.08 15.44
N LYS A 293 -1.74 -17.76 14.51
CA LYS A 293 -1.36 -17.26 13.18
C LYS A 293 -0.67 -15.91 13.26
N LEU A 294 -1.16 -15.00 14.10
CA LEU A 294 -0.54 -13.69 14.32
C LEU A 294 0.90 -13.83 14.85
N ASP A 295 1.11 -14.68 15.85
CA ASP A 295 2.43 -14.98 16.41
C ASP A 295 3.37 -15.60 15.35
N THR A 296 2.83 -16.46 14.47
CA THR A 296 3.55 -16.98 13.31
C THR A 296 3.89 -15.89 12.29
N LEU A 297 2.99 -14.92 12.08
CA LEU A 297 3.24 -13.74 11.25
C LEU A 297 4.36 -12.88 11.84
N PHE A 298 4.36 -12.64 13.16
CA PHE A 298 5.44 -11.90 13.80
C PHE A 298 6.79 -12.59 13.61
N ARG A 299 6.87 -13.91 13.77
CA ARG A 299 8.08 -14.68 13.42
C ARG A 299 8.47 -14.53 11.94
N LYS A 300 7.52 -14.66 11.01
CA LYS A 300 7.74 -14.52 9.56
C LYS A 300 8.38 -13.17 9.21
N TYR A 301 7.98 -12.10 9.89
CA TYR A 301 8.48 -10.74 9.67
C TYR A 301 9.56 -10.29 10.67
N LYS A 302 10.04 -11.20 11.54
CA LYS A 302 11.05 -10.92 12.58
C LYS A 302 10.64 -9.75 13.50
N ILE A 303 9.38 -9.74 13.92
CA ILE A 303 8.83 -8.79 14.89
C ILE A 303 8.98 -9.42 16.28
N GLU A 304 9.61 -8.69 17.19
CA GLU A 304 9.73 -9.12 18.58
C GLU A 304 8.34 -9.14 19.25
N THR A 305 8.01 -10.23 19.90
CA THR A 305 6.71 -10.45 20.52
C THR A 305 6.85 -11.34 21.75
N THR A 306 6.09 -11.03 22.79
CA THR A 306 5.90 -11.89 23.97
C THR A 306 4.44 -12.32 24.13
N ILE A 307 3.62 -12.14 23.07
CA ILE A 307 2.23 -12.59 23.05
C ILE A 307 2.15 -14.10 23.26
N VAL A 308 1.35 -14.50 24.24
CA VAL A 308 0.92 -15.88 24.44
C VAL A 308 -0.54 -16.00 23.96
N PRO A 309 -0.81 -16.69 22.83
CA PRO A 309 -2.15 -16.70 22.19
C PRO A 309 -3.32 -17.08 23.11
N LYS A 310 -3.11 -18.05 24.00
CA LYS A 310 -4.14 -18.51 24.95
C LYS A 310 -4.44 -17.47 26.02
N GLU A 311 -3.39 -16.85 26.57
CA GLU A 311 -3.50 -15.81 27.59
C GLU A 311 -4.17 -14.55 27.02
N LEU A 312 -3.75 -14.11 25.84
CA LEU A 312 -4.37 -12.97 25.15
C LEU A 312 -5.86 -13.23 24.86
N THR A 313 -6.22 -14.45 24.47
CA THR A 313 -7.64 -14.82 24.29
C THR A 313 -8.41 -14.73 25.60
N GLN A 314 -7.85 -15.21 26.71
CA GLN A 314 -8.49 -15.12 28.02
C GLN A 314 -8.73 -13.68 28.44
N ASP A 315 -7.73 -12.81 28.25
CA ASP A 315 -7.83 -11.39 28.56
C ASP A 315 -8.97 -10.75 27.75
N ILE A 316 -9.01 -10.98 26.43
CA ILE A 316 -10.06 -10.43 25.55
C ILE A 316 -11.45 -10.91 25.92
N TYR A 317 -11.62 -12.19 26.23
CA TYR A 317 -12.92 -12.72 26.65
C TYR A 317 -13.32 -12.18 28.03
N ARG A 318 -12.36 -11.95 28.93
CA ARG A 318 -12.63 -11.29 30.20
C ARG A 318 -13.16 -9.87 29.98
N PHE A 319 -12.56 -9.08 29.08
CA PHE A 319 -13.05 -7.74 28.74
C PHE A 319 -14.35 -7.73 27.95
N ARG A 320 -14.58 -8.76 27.11
CA ARG A 320 -15.88 -8.94 26.43
C ARG A 320 -17.00 -9.18 27.44
N ASP A 321 -16.71 -9.96 28.48
CA ASP A 321 -17.70 -10.41 29.47
C ASP A 321 -17.83 -9.42 30.65
N ASN A 322 -16.89 -8.48 30.82
CA ASN A 322 -16.88 -7.50 31.92
C ASN A 322 -16.52 -6.10 31.39
N HIS A 323 -17.53 -5.23 31.29
CA HIS A 323 -17.41 -3.89 30.68
C HIS A 323 -16.69 -2.85 31.56
N ASP A 324 -16.63 -3.08 32.87
CA ASP A 324 -16.06 -2.13 33.85
C ASP A 324 -14.58 -2.40 34.19
N ASP A 325 -13.99 -3.48 33.65
CA ASP A 325 -12.61 -3.84 33.95
C ASP A 325 -11.63 -2.90 33.20
N PRO A 326 -10.63 -2.31 33.89
CA PRO A 326 -9.64 -1.44 33.24
C PRO A 326 -8.79 -2.25 32.26
N ILE A 327 -8.71 -1.76 31.01
CA ILE A 327 -8.09 -2.44 29.87
C ILE A 327 -6.55 -2.57 29.99
N SER A 328 -5.98 -2.12 31.11
CA SER A 328 -4.57 -2.26 31.50
C SER A 328 -4.06 -3.70 31.64
N GLY A 329 -4.92 -4.71 31.52
CA GLY A 329 -4.57 -6.13 31.70
C GLY A 329 -4.26 -6.92 30.43
N ILE A 330 -4.44 -6.38 29.21
CA ILE A 330 -4.25 -7.18 27.98
C ILE A 330 -2.77 -7.45 27.71
N ARG A 331 -2.38 -8.73 27.76
CA ARG A 331 -1.01 -9.19 27.49
C ARG A 331 -0.73 -9.25 25.97
N ASN A 332 -0.51 -8.09 25.35
CA ASN A 332 -0.27 -7.96 23.90
C ASN A 332 1.05 -7.24 23.52
N THR A 333 2.12 -7.51 24.28
CA THR A 333 3.43 -6.88 24.09
C THR A 333 4.13 -7.42 22.83
N PHE A 334 4.40 -6.52 21.89
CA PHE A 334 5.22 -6.74 20.69
C PHE A 334 5.74 -5.40 20.16
N ASP A 335 6.78 -5.43 19.32
CA ASP A 335 7.34 -4.22 18.70
C ASP A 335 6.40 -3.67 17.62
N ARG A 336 5.50 -2.76 18.03
CA ARG A 336 4.53 -2.08 17.16
C ARG A 336 5.21 -1.22 16.11
N LYS A 337 6.33 -0.60 16.47
CA LYS A 337 7.07 0.29 15.56
C LYS A 337 7.71 -0.53 14.45
N ALA A 338 8.41 -1.60 14.80
CA ALA A 338 8.98 -2.51 13.82
C ALA A 338 7.91 -3.10 12.88
N LEU A 339 6.74 -3.50 13.41
CA LEU A 339 5.64 -3.99 12.57
C LEU A 339 5.16 -2.92 11.57
N THR A 340 4.93 -1.70 12.06
CA THR A 340 4.44 -0.58 11.24
C THR A 340 5.45 -0.18 10.17
N GLU A 341 6.73 -0.11 10.52
CA GLU A 341 7.82 0.19 9.59
C GLU A 341 7.98 -0.92 8.55
N LYS A 342 7.99 -2.19 8.97
CA LYS A 342 8.08 -3.36 8.08
C LYS A 342 7.01 -3.34 7.01
N PHE A 343 5.74 -3.22 7.40
CA PHE A 343 4.63 -3.19 6.44
C PHE A 343 4.64 -1.94 5.56
N SER A 344 5.12 -0.80 6.06
CA SER A 344 5.27 0.41 5.25
C SER A 344 6.36 0.28 4.20
N VAL A 345 7.51 -0.32 4.54
CA VAL A 345 8.57 -0.62 3.57
C VAL A 345 8.08 -1.65 2.55
N LEU A 346 7.45 -2.74 2.99
CA LEU A 346 6.88 -3.74 2.08
C LEU A 346 5.89 -3.09 1.09
N GLU A 347 4.96 -2.26 1.55
CA GLU A 347 4.02 -1.57 0.65
C GLU A 347 4.74 -0.73 -0.41
N ARG A 348 5.77 0.03 -0.03
CA ARG A 348 6.57 0.79 -1.01
C ARG A 348 7.26 -0.13 -2.00
N LEU A 349 7.93 -1.19 -1.53
CA LEU A 349 8.62 -2.14 -2.39
C LEU A 349 7.67 -2.86 -3.37
N PHE A 350 6.44 -3.17 -2.95
CA PHE A 350 5.45 -3.85 -3.80
C PHE A 350 4.78 -2.92 -4.81
N TYR A 351 4.30 -1.76 -4.35
CA TYR A 351 3.39 -0.92 -5.12
C TYR A 351 4.04 0.33 -5.71
N GLU A 352 5.10 0.83 -5.10
CA GLU A 352 5.80 2.06 -5.48
C GLU A 352 7.33 1.84 -5.50
N PRO A 353 7.84 0.82 -6.23
CA PRO A 353 9.26 0.50 -6.21
C PRO A 353 10.05 1.64 -6.85
N ASN A 354 10.85 2.33 -6.04
CA ASN A 354 11.79 3.33 -6.52
C ASN A 354 13.08 2.65 -6.99
N TYR A 355 13.39 2.78 -8.28
CA TYR A 355 14.61 2.24 -8.88
C TYR A 355 15.75 3.23 -8.91
N LEU A 356 15.46 4.53 -8.71
CA LEU A 356 16.42 5.62 -8.66
C LEU A 356 16.05 6.54 -7.48
N HIS A 357 17.01 6.85 -6.63
CA HIS A 357 16.77 7.77 -5.52
C HIS A 357 16.57 9.21 -6.08
N PRO A 358 15.59 10.01 -5.60
CA PRO A 358 15.34 11.35 -6.14
C PRO A 358 16.59 12.23 -6.22
N ASN A 359 17.46 12.16 -5.21
CA ASN A 359 18.70 12.94 -5.14
C ASN A 359 19.77 12.54 -6.18
N ILE A 360 19.72 11.32 -6.74
CA ILE A 360 20.73 10.84 -7.72
C ILE A 360 20.24 10.89 -9.17
N ILE A 361 18.93 11.06 -9.40
CA ILE A 361 18.33 11.05 -10.76
C ILE A 361 19.03 12.05 -11.69
N ALA A 362 19.20 13.29 -11.24
CA ALA A 362 19.78 14.35 -12.06
C ALA A 362 21.25 14.05 -12.41
N ILE A 363 22.04 13.65 -11.43
CA ILE A 363 23.46 13.29 -11.61
C ILE A 363 23.59 12.10 -12.55
N TYR A 364 22.77 11.08 -12.35
CA TYR A 364 22.73 9.87 -13.17
C TYR A 364 22.50 10.19 -14.66
N PHE A 365 21.47 10.96 -14.98
CA PHE A 365 21.19 11.35 -16.37
C PHE A 365 22.24 12.31 -16.94
N ALA A 366 22.81 13.20 -16.12
CA ALA A 366 23.89 14.09 -16.55
C ALA A 366 25.15 13.30 -16.98
N VAL A 367 25.52 12.25 -16.25
CA VAL A 367 26.64 11.37 -16.60
C VAL A 367 26.36 10.65 -17.93
N ILE A 368 25.16 10.08 -18.11
CA ILE A 368 24.79 9.39 -19.35
C ILE A 368 24.89 10.33 -20.56
N VAL A 369 24.32 11.53 -20.45
CA VAL A 369 24.34 12.53 -21.52
C VAL A 369 25.77 12.97 -21.82
N SER A 370 26.59 13.20 -20.80
CA SER A 370 27.99 13.61 -20.97
C SER A 370 28.80 12.55 -21.71
N VAL A 371 28.67 11.28 -21.30
CA VAL A 371 29.37 10.17 -21.95
C VAL A 371 28.86 9.95 -23.37
N TRP A 372 27.55 10.05 -23.60
CA TRP A 372 26.97 9.97 -24.93
C TRP A 372 27.53 11.05 -25.88
N ILE A 373 27.58 12.31 -25.43
CA ILE A 373 28.16 13.42 -26.20
C ILE A 373 29.63 13.11 -26.52
N LEU A 374 30.42 12.68 -25.54
CA LEU A 374 31.83 12.35 -25.74
C LEU A 374 32.00 11.23 -26.77
N LEU A 375 31.28 10.12 -26.65
CA LEU A 375 31.33 9.01 -27.61
C LEU A 375 30.96 9.46 -29.02
N PHE A 376 29.94 10.30 -29.15
CA PHE A 376 29.50 10.82 -30.44
C PHE A 376 30.53 11.78 -31.05
N LEU A 377 31.12 12.68 -30.26
CA LEU A 377 32.19 13.58 -30.70
C LEU A 377 33.43 12.81 -31.16
N PHE A 378 33.88 11.82 -30.39
CA PHE A 378 34.97 10.93 -30.78
C PHE A 378 34.66 10.23 -32.11
N TYR A 379 33.44 9.67 -32.24
CA TYR A 379 33.03 9.05 -33.48
C TYR A 379 33.09 10.02 -34.68
N LEU A 380 32.60 11.25 -34.53
CA LEU A 380 32.63 12.27 -35.58
C LEU A 380 34.06 12.65 -36.01
N ILE A 381 34.96 12.87 -35.05
CA ILE A 381 36.37 13.24 -35.31
C ILE A 381 37.04 12.17 -36.18
N PHE A 382 36.90 10.90 -35.81
CA PHE A 382 37.52 9.81 -36.55
C PHE A 382 36.79 9.46 -37.85
N ASN A 383 35.52 9.82 -37.97
CA ASN A 383 34.76 9.59 -39.19
C ASN A 383 35.06 10.61 -40.30
N LYS A 384 35.46 11.85 -39.95
CA LYS A 384 35.89 12.89 -40.92
C LYS A 384 37.30 12.66 -41.48
N LYS A 385 38.12 11.79 -40.87
CA LYS A 385 39.56 11.64 -41.16
C LYS A 385 39.89 10.83 -42.43
N LYS A 386 39.15 11.06 -43.53
CA LYS A 386 39.48 10.56 -44.88
C LYS A 386 39.20 11.67 -45.92
N LEU A 387 39.97 12.74 -45.80
CA LEU A 387 40.08 13.83 -46.77
C LEU A 387 41.57 14.17 -46.88
N GLN A 388 42.36 13.18 -47.27
CA GLN A 388 43.68 13.32 -47.86
C GLN A 388 43.80 12.25 -48.94
#